data_AF-X0ZV80-F1
#
_entry.id   AF-X0ZV80-F1
#
_cell.length_a   1.000
_cell.length_b   1.000
_cell.length_c   1.000
_cell.angle_alpha   90.00
_cell.angle_beta   90.00
_cell.angle_gamma   90.00
#
_symmetry.space_group_name_H-M   'P 1'
#
loop_
_entity.id
_entity.type
_entity.pdbx_description
1 polymer ?
#
loop_
_entity_poly.entity_id
_entity_poly.type
_entity_poly.pdbx_seq_one_letter_code
_entity_poly.pdbx_strand_id
1 'polypeptide(L)'
;DASIVIIFFYVLGYQLNIFLLIFAIILTFFSKTFPITPGGWGISENVGAAFIFFFYSLTITFPEILSIFIIDHLFRSAYLLFFGGYSIFHYNFSLKKIEPINN
;
A
#
# COMPACT_ATOMS: atom_id res chain seq x y z
N ASP A 1 -0.07 -6.00 -3.96
CA ASP A 1 0.81 -4.82 -3.84
C ASP A 1 0.36 -3.68 -4.72
N ALA A 2 0.22 -2.48 -4.13
CA ALA A 2 -0.10 -1.17 -4.74
C ALA A 2 -1.23 -1.08 -5.78
N SER A 3 -1.99 -2.15 -6.00
CA SER A 3 -3.10 -2.23 -6.95
C SER A 3 -4.33 -1.44 -6.50
N ILE A 4 -4.40 -1.10 -5.21
CA ILE A 4 -5.48 -0.29 -4.65
C ILE A 4 -5.41 1.16 -5.18
N VAL A 5 -4.19 1.70 -5.38
CA VAL A 5 -3.97 2.98 -6.07
C VAL A 5 -4.69 3.03 -7.43
N ILE A 6 -4.57 1.96 -8.23
CA ILE A 6 -5.22 1.88 -9.55
C ILE A 6 -6.74 1.98 -9.39
N ILE A 7 -7.31 1.20 -8.47
CA ILE A 7 -8.75 1.18 -8.20
C ILE A 7 -9.23 2.58 -7.79
N PHE A 8 -8.54 3.23 -6.85
CA PHE A 8 -8.95 4.56 -6.38
C PHE A 8 -8.88 5.62 -7.46
N PHE A 9 -7.86 5.62 -8.33
CA PHE A 9 -7.81 6.56 -9.45
C PHE A 9 -9.00 6.38 -10.39
N TYR A 10 -9.36 5.15 -10.75
CA TYR A 10 -10.52 4.90 -11.62
C TYR A 10 -11.86 5.18 -10.93
N VAL A 11 -12.01 4.87 -9.63
CA VAL A 11 -13.25 5.15 -8.86
C VAL A 11 -13.49 6.65 -8.73
N LEU A 12 -12.43 7.45 -8.59
CA LEU A 12 -12.53 8.91 -8.55
C LEU A 12 -12.74 9.55 -9.95
N GLY A 13 -12.84 8.74 -11.00
CA GLY A 13 -13.10 9.20 -12.36
C GLY A 13 -11.87 9.65 -13.14
N TYR A 14 -10.66 9.44 -12.61
CA TYR A 14 -9.43 9.80 -13.32
C TYR A 14 -9.10 8.75 -14.38
N GLN A 15 -9.03 9.19 -15.65
CA GLN A 15 -8.65 8.35 -16.78
C GLN A 15 -7.13 8.37 -17.00
N LEU A 16 -6.39 7.85 -16.01
CA LEU A 16 -4.94 7.73 -16.11
C LEU A 16 -4.53 6.56 -17.00
N ASN A 17 -3.38 6.70 -17.66
CA ASN A 17 -2.79 5.63 -18.43
C ASN A 17 -2.31 4.52 -17.47
N ILE A 18 -2.83 3.30 -17.67
CA ILE A 18 -2.54 2.14 -16.84
C ILE A 18 -1.04 1.83 -16.77
N PHE A 19 -0.29 2.05 -17.85
CA PHE A 19 1.15 1.82 -17.89
C PHE A 19 1.89 2.79 -16.96
N LEU A 20 1.49 4.06 -16.94
CA LEU A 20 2.07 5.06 -16.04
C LEU A 20 1.80 4.71 -14.57
N LEU A 21 0.59 4.22 -14.26
CA LEU A 21 0.26 3.74 -12.91
C LEU A 21 1.14 2.55 -12.50
N ILE A 22 1.35 1.58 -13.39
CA ILE A 22 2.23 0.43 -13.13
C ILE A 22 3.66 0.90 -12.88
N PHE A 23 4.18 1.84 -13.68
CA PHE A 23 5.52 2.41 -13.44
C PHE A 23 5.61 3.14 -12.11
N ALA A 24 4.60 3.94 -11.75
CA ALA A 24 4.55 4.63 -10.45
C ALA A 24 4.58 3.63 -9.28
N ILE A 25 3.87 2.51 -9.41
CA ILE A 25 3.86 1.41 -8.44
C ILE A 25 5.25 0.78 -8.31
N ILE A 26 5.91 0.50 -9.42
CA ILE A 26 7.26 -0.08 -9.44
C ILE A 26 8.25 0.87 -8.74
N LEU A 27 8.19 2.17 -9.03
CA LEU A 27 9.02 3.19 -8.38
C LEU A 27 8.73 3.28 -6.88
N THR A 28 7.45 3.26 -6.50
CA THR A 28 7.02 3.24 -5.09
C THR A 28 7.57 2.01 -4.38
N PHE A 29 7.54 0.84 -5.02
CA PHE A 29 8.11 -0.39 -4.47
C PHE A 29 9.63 -0.27 -4.25
N PHE A 30 10.38 0.14 -5.27
CA PHE A 30 11.84 0.30 -5.16
C PHE A 30 12.24 1.32 -4.09
N SER A 31 11.49 2.43 -3.97
CA SER A 31 11.74 3.43 -2.93
C SER A 31 11.44 2.91 -1.50
N LYS A 32 10.60 1.88 -1.35
CA LYS A 32 10.45 1.15 -0.08
C LYS A 32 11.57 0.15 0.18
N THR A 33 12.14 -0.43 -0.87
CA THR A 33 13.25 -1.41 -0.77
C THR A 33 14.58 -0.77 -0.36
N PHE A 34 14.76 0.51 -0.66
CA PHE A 34 15.88 1.32 -0.15
C PHE A 34 15.38 2.35 0.89
N PRO A 35 14.87 1.90 2.06
CA PRO A 35 14.19 2.77 2.98
C PRO A 35 15.18 3.70 3.69
N ILE A 36 14.99 5.00 3.51
CA ILE A 36 15.62 6.03 4.36
C ILE A 36 14.80 6.22 5.66
N THR A 37 13.51 5.85 5.65
CA THR A 37 12.59 5.88 6.79
C THR A 37 12.04 4.48 7.11
N PRO A 38 11.61 4.19 8.34
CA PRO A 38 10.99 2.90 8.68
C PRO A 38 9.82 2.56 7.75
N GLY A 39 9.91 1.40 7.08
CA GLY A 39 8.90 0.96 6.10
C GLY A 39 8.80 1.82 4.83
N GLY A 40 9.74 2.74 4.59
CA GLY A 40 9.73 3.69 3.46
C GLY A 40 8.59 4.70 3.53
N TRP A 41 7.99 4.91 4.71
CA TRP A 41 6.80 5.74 4.87
C TRP A 41 7.11 7.21 4.58
N GLY A 42 6.17 7.88 3.91
CA GLY A 42 6.28 9.26 3.45
C GLY A 42 7.09 9.37 2.16
N ILE A 43 8.30 8.81 2.13
CA ILE A 43 9.20 8.95 0.97
C ILE A 43 8.62 8.22 -0.24
N SER A 44 8.24 6.96 -0.07
CA SER A 44 7.78 6.14 -1.18
C SER A 44 6.46 6.62 -1.78
N GLU A 45 5.52 7.06 -0.94
CA GLU A 45 4.27 7.68 -1.39
C GLU A 45 4.54 8.96 -2.18
N ASN A 46 5.47 9.79 -1.72
CA ASN A 46 5.87 11.00 -2.43
C ASN A 46 6.54 10.68 -3.77
N VAL A 47 7.36 9.63 -3.87
CA VAL A 47 7.99 9.23 -5.13
C VAL A 47 6.94 8.79 -6.15
N GLY A 48 6.01 7.91 -5.76
CA GLY A 48 4.92 7.49 -6.62
C GLY A 48 4.01 8.65 -7.04
N ALA A 49 3.65 9.51 -6.09
CA ALA A 49 2.81 10.68 -6.36
C ALA A 49 3.51 11.71 -7.26
N ALA A 50 4.80 11.97 -7.04
CA ALA A 50 5.58 12.89 -7.87
C ALA A 50 5.68 12.39 -9.31
N PHE A 51 5.84 11.08 -9.51
CA PHE A 51 5.87 10.48 -10.84
C PHE A 51 4.54 10.70 -11.59
N ILE A 52 3.40 10.42 -10.97
CA ILE A 52 2.09 10.67 -11.61
C ILE A 52 1.88 12.17 -11.83
N PHE A 53 2.23 13.00 -10.85
CA PHE A 53 2.10 14.46 -10.96
C PHE A 53 2.94 15.02 -12.11
N PHE A 54 4.13 14.48 -12.37
CA PHE A 54 4.96 14.91 -13.51
C PHE A 54 4.20 14.80 -14.85
N PHE A 55 3.40 13.75 -15.04
CA PHE A 55 2.62 13.55 -16.27
C PHE A 55 1.21 14.17 -16.23
N TYR A 56 0.63 14.38 -15.04
CA TYR A 56 -0.77 14.78 -14.86
C TYR A 56 -0.96 16.08 -14.06
N SER A 57 0.09 16.89 -13.90
CA SER A 57 0.09 18.14 -13.12
C SER A 57 -0.95 19.17 -13.55
N LEU A 58 -1.32 19.18 -14.84
CA LEU A 58 -2.35 20.08 -15.39
C LEU A 58 -3.79 19.63 -15.07
N THR A 59 -3.97 18.38 -14.65
CA THR A 59 -5.29 17.77 -14.45
C THR A 59 -5.58 17.40 -13.00
N ILE A 60 -4.56 17.07 -12.21
CA ILE A 60 -4.70 16.56 -10.84
C ILE A 60 -3.68 17.26 -9.96
N THR A 61 -4.11 17.73 -8.80
CA THR A 61 -3.21 18.38 -7.85
C THR A 61 -2.33 17.35 -7.14
N PHE A 62 -1.11 17.73 -6.79
CA PHE A 62 -0.20 16.85 -6.06
C PHE A 62 -0.80 16.28 -4.76
N PRO A 63 -1.51 17.06 -3.91
CA PRO A 63 -2.14 16.54 -2.69
C PRO A 63 -3.20 15.46 -2.95
N GLU A 64 -3.97 15.56 -4.04
CA GLU A 64 -4.96 14.53 -4.40
C GLU A 64 -4.27 13.21 -4.75
N ILE A 65 -3.24 13.27 -5.60
CA ILE A 65 -2.44 12.11 -5.98
C ILE A 65 -1.81 11.49 -4.73
N LEU A 66 -1.16 12.31 -3.90
CA LEU A 66 -0.51 11.87 -2.67
C LEU A 66 -1.50 11.21 -1.70
N SER A 67 -2.71 11.76 -1.57
CA SER A 67 -3.76 11.20 -0.72
C SER A 67 -4.12 9.77 -1.14
N ILE A 68 -4.20 9.50 -2.44
CA ILE A 68 -4.48 8.16 -2.97
C ILE A 68 -3.36 7.17 -2.63
N PHE A 69 -2.09 7.60 -2.75
CA PHE A 69 -0.95 6.77 -2.36
C PHE A 69 -0.90 6.51 -0.85
N ILE A 70 -1.25 7.50 -0.02
CA ILE A 70 -1.37 7.32 1.44
C ILE A 70 -2.49 6.34 1.78
N ILE A 71 -3.65 6.43 1.13
CA ILE A 71 -4.78 5.52 1.32
C ILE A 71 -4.36 4.08 0.97
N ASP A 72 -3.68 3.86 -0.17
CA ASP A 72 -3.14 2.54 -0.52
C ASP A 72 -2.21 1.99 0.57
N HIS A 73 -1.33 2.84 1.12
CA HIS A 73 -0.49 2.43 2.23
C HIS A 73 -1.31 2.02 3.44
N LEU A 74 -2.26 2.86 3.88
CA LEU A 74 -3.09 2.58 5.05
C LEU A 74 -3.87 1.27 4.89
N PHE A 75 -4.46 1.02 3.73
CA PHE A 75 -5.15 -0.24 3.46
C PHE A 75 -4.23 -1.45 3.56
N ARG A 76 -3.02 -1.37 2.99
CA ARG A 76 -2.04 -2.47 3.08
C ARG A 76 -1.59 -2.71 4.52
N SER A 77 -1.30 -1.66 5.27
CA SER A 77 -0.86 -1.79 6.67
C SER A 77 -1.98 -2.35 7.55
N ALA A 78 -3.22 -1.90 7.35
CA ALA A 78 -4.39 -2.45 8.02
C ALA A 78 -4.60 -3.93 7.66
N TYR A 79 -4.54 -4.28 6.37
CA TYR A 79 -4.64 -5.67 5.91
C TYR A 79 -3.59 -6.56 6.58
N LEU A 80 -2.32 -6.16 6.55
CA LEU A 80 -1.24 -6.93 7.19
C LEU A 80 -1.45 -7.08 8.69
N LEU A 81 -1.92 -6.04 9.38
CA LEU A 81 -2.21 -6.10 10.80
C LEU A 81 -3.37 -7.04 11.12
N PHE A 82 -4.46 -6.99 10.36
CA PHE A 82 -5.61 -7.87 10.55
C PHE A 82 -5.28 -9.33 10.24
N PHE A 83 -4.69 -9.62 9.09
CA PHE A 83 -4.42 -11.00 8.67
C PHE A 83 -3.20 -11.59 9.41
N GLY A 84 -2.18 -10.79 9.68
CA GLY A 84 -1.05 -11.18 10.51
C GLY A 84 -1.44 -11.38 11.96
N GLY A 85 -2.26 -10.49 12.53
CA GLY A 85 -2.82 -10.66 13.86
C GLY A 85 -3.72 -11.91 13.94
N TYR A 86 -4.63 -12.07 12.98
CA TYR A 86 -5.52 -13.23 12.91
C TYR A 86 -4.76 -14.54 12.84
N SER A 87 -3.69 -14.64 12.03
CA SER A 87 -2.89 -15.86 11.94
C SER A 87 -2.22 -16.21 13.26
N ILE A 88 -1.66 -15.22 13.97
CA ILE A 88 -1.06 -15.41 15.29
C ILE A 88 -2.11 -15.89 16.30
N PHE A 89 -3.27 -15.25 16.36
CA PHE A 89 -4.35 -15.65 17.26
C PHE A 89 -4.86 -17.05 16.94
N HIS A 90 -5.19 -17.33 15.67
CA HIS A 90 -5.70 -18.62 15.25
C HIS A 90 -4.70 -19.75 15.54
N TYR A 91 -3.42 -19.56 15.20
CA TYR A 91 -2.38 -20.56 15.43
C TYR A 91 -2.14 -20.80 16.92
N ASN A 92 -2.03 -19.74 17.74
CA ASN A 92 -1.83 -19.87 19.19
C ASN A 92 -3.04 -20.51 19.89
N PHE A 93 -4.27 -20.17 19.50
CA PHE A 93 -5.47 -20.82 20.06
C PHE A 93 -5.65 -22.27 19.57
N SER A 94 -5.17 -22.59 18.38
CA SER A 94 -5.17 -23.97 17.87
C SER A 94 -4.15 -24.85 18.62
N LEU A 95 -2.95 -24.34 18.90
CA LEU A 95 -1.93 -25.07 19.68
C LEU A 95 -2.36 -25.26 21.15
N LYS A 96 -2.99 -24.25 21.76
CA LYS A 96 -3.53 -24.35 23.14
C LYS A 96 -4.58 -25.44 23.32
N LYS A 97 -5.27 -25.85 22.23
CA LYS A 97 -6.23 -26.96 22.27
C LYS A 97 -5.58 -28.34 22.22
N ILE A 98 -4.31 -28.43 21.84
CA ILE A 98 -3.56 -29.69 21.70
C ILE A 98 -2.82 -30.03 23.02
N GLU A 99 -2.44 -29.01 23.80
CA GLU A 99 -1.76 -29.19 25.10
C GLU A 99 -2.55 -29.90 26.23
N PRO A 100 -3.89 -29.95 26.30
CA PRO A 100 -4.57 -30.59 27.44
C PRO A 100 -4.62 -32.13 27.37
N ILE A 101 -4.01 -32.77 26.37
CA ILE A 101 -4.11 -34.24 26.17
C ILE A 101 -2.95 -35.01 26.81
N ASN A 102 -1.88 -34.35 27.27
CA ASN A 102 -0.66 -35.00 27.78
C ASN A 102 -0.43 -34.90 29.31
N ASN A 103 -1.47 -34.64 30.12
CA ASN A 103 -1.40 -34.77 31.57
C ASN A 103 -2.24 -35.94 32.07
#